data_AF-A0A0B2BS92-F1
#
_entry.id   AF-A0A0B2BS92-F1
#
_cell.length_a   1.000
_cell.length_b   1.000
_cell.length_c   1.000
_cell.angle_alpha   90.00
_cell.angle_beta   90.00
_cell.angle_gamma   90.00
#
_symmetry.space_group_name_H-M   'P 1'
#
loop_
_entity.id
_entity.type
_entity.pdbx_description
1 polymer ?
#
loop_
_entity_poly.entity_id
_entity_poly.type
_entity_poly.pdbx_seq_one_letter_code
_entity_poly.pdbx_strand_id
1 'polypeptide(L)'
;MASFRLLVLGFVRDYIGLMHASPSYGEIAAELDSSRKRVMKAVRSLERDGLLIRAAGPRGLRLPSLRDAAIRQLRDAGFFIDEDLKIAAPVPPESWFERYAAHLLPVTKKGSADGRGARLSA
;
A
#
# COMPACT_ATOMS: atom_id res chain seq x y z
N MET A 1 26.21 -3.71 22.68
CA MET A 1 25.34 -4.81 23.16
C MET A 1 23.95 -4.59 22.58
N ALA A 2 23.45 -5.52 21.74
CA ALA A 2 22.08 -5.42 21.23
C ALA A 2 21.08 -5.67 22.38
N SER A 3 20.02 -4.86 22.47
CA SER A 3 19.01 -5.08 23.50
C SER A 3 18.25 -6.39 23.23
N PHE A 4 17.80 -7.08 24.29
CA PHE A 4 16.98 -8.30 24.15
C PHE A 4 15.77 -8.09 23.23
N ARG A 5 15.21 -6.88 23.24
CA ARG A 5 14.11 -6.49 22.37
C ARG A 5 14.48 -6.52 20.88
N LEU A 6 15.68 -6.08 20.53
CA LEU A 6 16.17 -6.13 19.15
C LEU A 6 16.51 -7.57 18.73
N LEU A 7 16.99 -8.40 19.64
CA LEU A 7 17.17 -9.84 19.39
C LEU A 7 15.84 -10.53 19.06
N VAL A 8 14.78 -10.25 19.82
CA VAL A 8 13.43 -10.74 19.53
C VAL A 8 12.95 -10.27 18.15
N LEU A 9 13.15 -9.00 17.81
CA LEU A 9 12.74 -8.47 16.51
C LEU A 9 13.52 -9.11 15.35
N GLY A 10 14.84 -9.28 15.50
CA GLY A 10 15.68 -9.95 14.51
C GLY A 10 15.22 -11.38 14.25
N PHE A 11 15.08 -12.16 15.31
CA PHE A 11 14.59 -13.54 15.20
C PHE A 11 13.23 -13.63 14.51
N VAL A 12 12.26 -12.78 14.88
CA VAL A 12 10.93 -12.80 14.25
C VAL A 12 11.00 -12.48 12.76
N ARG A 13 11.86 -11.54 12.34
CA ARG A 13 12.08 -11.21 10.92
C ARG A 13 12.64 -12.40 10.16
N ASP A 14 13.70 -13.01 10.69
CA ASP A 14 14.38 -14.13 10.05
C ASP A 14 13.45 -15.35 9.97
N TYR A 15 12.72 -15.64 11.06
CA TYR A 15 11.77 -16.75 11.12
C TYR A 15 10.65 -16.61 10.09
N ILE A 16 10.05 -15.41 9.97
CA ILE A 16 8.98 -15.17 8.98
C ILE A 16 9.55 -15.25 7.55
N GLY A 17 10.76 -14.74 7.32
CA GLY A 17 11.41 -14.78 6.02
C GLY A 17 11.74 -16.21 5.56
N LEU A 18 12.19 -17.06 6.48
CA LEU A 18 12.62 -18.43 6.18
C LEU A 18 11.48 -19.45 6.20
N MET A 19 10.56 -19.33 7.17
CA MET A 19 9.52 -20.33 7.42
C MET A 19 8.16 -19.95 6.83
N HIS A 20 8.01 -18.73 6.31
CA HIS A 20 6.75 -18.16 5.81
C HIS A 20 5.58 -18.25 6.82
N ALA A 21 5.92 -18.33 8.11
CA ALA A 21 4.97 -18.47 9.21
C ALA A 21 5.43 -17.64 10.41
N SER A 22 4.48 -17.28 11.28
CA SER A 22 4.81 -16.58 12.53
C SER A 22 5.37 -17.56 13.56
N PRO A 23 6.44 -17.19 14.28
CA PRO A 23 6.87 -17.94 15.45
C PRO A 23 5.88 -17.76 16.60
N SER A 24 5.86 -18.71 17.51
CA SER A 24 5.23 -18.69 18.82
C SER A 24 6.17 -18.12 19.86
N TYR A 25 5.64 -17.67 21.00
CA TYR A 25 6.48 -17.23 22.12
C TYR A 25 7.38 -18.33 22.68
N GLY A 26 7.01 -19.61 22.49
CA GLY A 26 7.85 -20.74 22.87
C GLY A 26 9.09 -20.88 21.98
N GLU A 27 8.90 -20.81 20.66
CA GLU A 27 10.00 -20.89 19.69
C GLU A 27 11.00 -19.73 19.91
N ILE A 28 10.51 -18.50 20.10
CA ILE A 28 11.37 -17.34 20.40
C ILE A 28 12.14 -17.52 21.72
N ALA A 29 11.46 -18.04 22.75
CA ALA A 29 12.05 -18.24 24.07
C ALA A 29 13.13 -19.32 24.05
N ALA A 30 12.91 -20.39 23.30
CA ALA A 30 13.88 -21.48 23.11
C ALA A 30 15.12 -20.99 22.36
N GLU A 31 14.95 -20.25 21.26
CA GLU A 31 16.08 -19.74 20.48
C GLU A 31 16.94 -18.75 21.26
N LEU A 32 16.30 -17.84 22.01
CA LEU A 32 16.99 -16.75 22.70
C LEU A 32 17.37 -17.09 24.15
N ASP A 33 17.33 -18.37 24.53
CA ASP A 33 17.57 -18.88 25.90
C ASP A 33 16.91 -18.01 26.98
N SER A 34 15.59 -17.88 26.89
CA SER A 34 14.84 -16.89 27.67
C SER A 34 13.48 -17.43 28.12
N SER A 35 12.80 -16.66 28.98
CA SER A 35 11.45 -17.03 29.44
C SER A 35 10.37 -16.47 28.52
N ARG A 36 9.29 -17.24 28.35
CA ARG A 36 8.08 -16.79 27.62
C ARG A 36 7.55 -15.46 28.15
N LYS A 37 7.59 -15.23 29.47
CA LYS A 37 7.17 -13.95 30.09
C LYS A 37 8.04 -12.78 29.61
N ARG A 38 9.35 -12.96 29.51
CA ARG A 38 10.29 -11.93 29.02
C ARG A 38 10.08 -11.64 27.54
N VAL A 39 9.87 -12.69 26.73
CA VAL A 39 9.50 -12.55 25.31
C VAL A 39 8.18 -11.79 25.16
N MET A 40 7.13 -12.14 25.90
CA MET A 40 5.85 -11.43 25.86
C MET A 40 6.01 -9.94 26.18
N LYS A 41 6.82 -9.58 27.17
CA LYS A 41 7.12 -8.17 27.51
C LYS A 41 7.83 -7.46 26.35
N ALA A 42 8.82 -8.11 25.74
CA ALA A 42 9.53 -7.56 24.59
C ALA A 42 8.60 -7.38 23.37
N VAL A 43 7.78 -8.38 23.06
CA VAL A 43 6.80 -8.33 21.96
C VAL A 43 5.77 -7.21 22.18
N ARG A 44 5.21 -7.07 23.38
CA ARG A 44 4.30 -5.95 23.71
C ARG A 44 4.97 -4.59 23.51
N SER A 45 6.24 -4.49 23.86
CA SER A 45 7.01 -3.26 23.62
C SER A 45 7.26 -3.01 22.13
N LEU A 46 7.51 -4.06 21.34
CA LEU A 46 7.64 -3.97 19.87
C LEU A 46 6.33 -3.60 19.19
N GLU A 47 5.21 -4.15 19.67
CA GLU A 47 3.85 -3.83 19.23
C GLU A 47 3.51 -2.36 19.47
N ARG A 48 3.75 -1.87 20.70
CA ARG A 48 3.51 -0.48 21.07
C ARG A 48 4.24 0.51 20.16
N ASP A 49 5.45 0.17 19.76
CA ASP A 49 6.27 1.04 18.90
C ASP A 49 6.08 0.73 17.40
N GLY A 50 5.09 -0.10 17.04
CA GLY A 50 4.72 -0.40 15.65
C GLY A 50 5.74 -1.23 14.87
N LEU A 51 6.66 -1.92 15.55
CA LEU A 51 7.68 -2.77 14.92
C LEU A 51 7.22 -4.22 14.71
N LEU A 52 6.18 -4.64 15.43
CA LEU A 52 5.45 -5.89 15.23
C LEU A 52 3.96 -5.62 15.31
N ILE A 53 3.16 -6.43 14.62
CA ILE A 53 1.70 -6.42 14.73
C ILE A 53 1.26 -7.75 15.33
N ARG A 54 0.28 -7.70 16.24
CA ARG A 54 -0.37 -8.89 16.79
C ARG A 54 -1.79 -9.00 16.25
N ALA A 55 -2.06 -10.11 15.58
CA ALA A 55 -3.40 -10.55 15.24
C ALA A 55 -3.93 -11.54 16.30
N ALA A 56 -5.25 -11.58 16.46
CA ALA A 56 -5.89 -12.62 17.25
C ALA A 56 -5.70 -13.99 16.58
N GLY A 57 -5.53 -15.04 17.40
CA GLY A 57 -5.38 -16.42 16.94
C GLY A 57 -3.97 -17.01 17.14
N PRO A 58 -3.81 -18.31 16.84
CA PRO A 58 -2.51 -18.97 16.89
C PRO A 58 -1.57 -18.34 15.85
N ARG A 59 -0.30 -18.14 16.21
CA ARG A 59 0.73 -17.59 15.30
C ARG A 59 0.35 -16.22 14.70
N GLY A 60 -0.11 -15.33 15.57
CA GLY A 60 -0.57 -13.99 15.18
C GLY A 60 0.52 -12.90 15.05
N LEU A 61 1.82 -13.20 15.11
CA LEU A 61 2.85 -12.17 14.94
C LEU A 61 3.09 -11.87 13.46
N ARG A 62 3.09 -10.58 13.11
CA ARG A 62 3.36 -10.12 11.75
C ARG A 62 4.32 -8.96 11.76
N LEU A 63 5.08 -8.83 10.68
CA LEU A 63 5.83 -7.62 10.40
C LEU A 63 4.87 -6.56 9.84
N PRO A 64 5.06 -5.28 10.18
CA PRO A 64 4.34 -4.20 9.52
C PRO A 64 4.66 -4.21 8.02
N SER A 65 3.65 -3.95 7.19
CA SER A 65 3.85 -3.74 5.76
C SER A 65 4.64 -2.45 5.51
N LEU A 66 5.16 -2.27 4.30
CA LEU A 66 5.81 -1.02 3.91
C LEU A 66 4.87 0.19 4.06
N ARG A 67 3.58 0.00 3.77
CA ARG A 67 2.54 1.01 4.01
C ARG A 67 2.43 1.36 5.49
N ASP A 68 2.35 0.36 6.37
CA ASP A 68 2.21 0.58 7.82
C ASP A 68 3.43 1.33 8.38
N ALA A 69 4.62 0.96 7.93
CA ALA A 69 5.86 1.63 8.31
C ALA A 69 5.90 3.09 7.83
N ALA A 70 5.47 3.36 6.59
CA ALA A 70 5.39 4.71 6.04
C ALA A 70 4.38 5.60 6.79
N ILE A 71 3.17 5.08 7.06
CA ILE A 71 2.15 5.81 7.83
C ILE A 71 2.67 6.15 9.22
N ARG A 72 3.34 5.20 9.90
CA ARG A 72 3.95 5.45 11.21
C ARG A 72 4.99 6.57 11.13
N GLN A 73 5.91 6.52 10.17
CA GLN A 73 6.94 7.55 10.00
C GLN A 73 6.33 8.94 9.75
N LEU A 74 5.27 9.01 8.94
CA LEU A 74 4.56 10.27 8.69
C LEU A 74 3.89 10.81 9.96
N ARG A 75 3.25 9.95 10.76
CA ARG A 75 2.67 10.34 12.06
C ARG A 75 3.73 10.81 13.04
N ASP A 76 4.86 10.11 13.13
CA ASP A 76 6.00 10.49 14.00
C ASP A 76 6.58 11.85 13.59
N ALA A 77 6.49 12.22 12.30
CA ALA A 77 6.88 13.53 11.78
C ALA A 77 5.80 14.62 11.94
N GLY A 78 4.65 14.31 12.55
CA GLY A 78 3.58 15.27 12.83
C GLY A 78 2.56 15.45 11.71
N PHE A 79 2.58 14.62 10.66
CA PHE A 79 1.56 14.66 9.61
C PHE A 79 0.24 14.04 10.11
N PHE A 80 -0.88 14.67 9.75
CA PHE A 80 -2.20 14.09 9.90
C PHE A 80 -2.50 13.20 8.68
N ILE A 81 -2.72 11.90 8.90
CA ILE A 81 -3.01 10.93 7.84
C ILE A 81 -4.48 10.58 7.87
N ASP A 82 -5.19 10.95 6.81
CA ASP A 82 -6.52 10.47 6.49
C ASP A 82 -6.37 9.13 5.75
N GLU A 83 -6.73 8.03 6.43
CA GLU A 83 -6.60 6.67 5.87
C GLU A 83 -7.74 6.30 4.92
N ASP A 84 -8.86 7.06 4.96
CA ASP A 84 -10.03 6.85 4.10
C ASP A 84 -9.96 7.68 2.82
N LEU A 85 -9.01 8.63 2.75
CA LEU A 85 -8.78 9.47 1.59
C LEU A 85 -8.35 8.63 0.38
N LYS A 86 -9.28 8.48 -0.57
CA LYS A 86 -8.99 7.90 -1.88
C LYS A 86 -8.25 8.91 -2.75
N ILE A 87 -6.93 8.77 -2.82
CA ILE A 87 -6.12 9.54 -3.77
C ILE A 87 -6.29 8.91 -5.15
N ALA A 88 -6.95 9.63 -6.07
CA ALA A 88 -7.01 9.20 -7.46
C ALA A 88 -5.59 9.17 -8.04
N ALA A 89 -5.28 8.13 -8.82
CA ALA A 89 -4.01 8.09 -9.54
C ALA A 89 -3.86 9.35 -10.41
N PRO A 90 -2.65 9.91 -10.54
CA PRO A 90 -2.42 11.00 -11.48
C PRO A 90 -2.84 10.51 -12.87
N VAL A 91 -3.66 11.30 -13.56
CA VAL A 91 -4.09 10.95 -14.92
C VAL A 91 -2.83 10.93 -15.79
N PRO A 92 -2.46 9.78 -16.40
CA PRO A 92 -1.25 9.70 -17.20
C PRO A 92 -1.29 10.77 -18.30
N PRO A 93 -0.17 11.45 -18.61
CA PRO A 93 -0.14 12.57 -19.53
C PRO A 93 -0.70 12.23 -20.93
N GLU A 94 -0.63 10.94 -21.32
CA GLU A 94 -1.22 10.37 -22.53
C GLU A 94 -2.72 10.70 -22.69
N SER A 95 -3.47 10.80 -21.59
CA SER A 95 -4.94 10.96 -21.61
C SER A 95 -5.39 12.42 -21.79
N TRP A 96 -4.47 13.39 -21.76
CA TRP A 96 -4.80 14.79 -22.02
C TRP A 96 -5.09 15.00 -23.51
N PHE A 97 -4.41 14.24 -24.38
CA PHE A 97 -4.61 14.29 -25.83
C PHE A 97 -6.00 13.78 -26.24
N GLU A 98 -6.49 12.67 -25.69
CA GLU A 98 -7.83 12.14 -26.05
C GLU A 98 -8.96 13.08 -25.62
N ARG A 99 -8.81 13.73 -24.45
CA ARG A 99 -9.77 14.74 -23.97
C ARG A 99 -9.73 16.03 -24.78
N TYR A 100 -8.55 16.47 -25.24
CA TYR A 100 -8.40 17.67 -26.08
C TYR A 100 -8.81 17.43 -27.55
N ALA A 101 -8.56 16.23 -28.10
CA ALA A 101 -8.93 15.88 -29.47
C ALA A 101 -10.45 15.95 -29.71
N ALA A 102 -11.26 15.63 -28.69
CA ALA A 102 -12.72 15.74 -28.73
C ALA A 102 -13.23 17.19 -28.85
N HIS A 103 -12.39 18.21 -28.56
CA HIS A 103 -12.76 19.62 -28.68
C HIS A 103 -12.15 20.32 -29.92
N LEU A 104 -11.19 19.70 -30.60
CA LEU A 104 -10.44 20.33 -31.71
C LEU A 104 -10.81 19.84 -33.11
N LEU A 105 -11.70 18.85 -33.27
CA LEU A 105 -12.19 18.48 -34.59
C LEU A 105 -13.36 19.40 -34.99
N PRO A 106 -13.26 20.17 -36.09
CA PRO A 106 -14.38 20.92 -36.60
C PRO A 106 -15.47 19.93 -37.01
N VAL A 107 -16.67 20.09 -36.45
CA VAL A 107 -17.88 19.45 -36.96
C VAL A 107 -18.03 19.94 -38.40
N THR A 108 -17.57 19.15 -39.37
CA THR A 108 -17.85 19.41 -40.78
C THR A 108 -19.36 19.33 -40.93
N LYS A 109 -20.03 20.49 -41.02
CA LYS A 109 -21.43 20.60 -41.41
C LYS A 109 -21.61 19.78 -42.69
N LYS A 110 -22.35 18.68 -42.58
CA LYS A 110 -22.80 17.90 -43.73
C LYS A 110 -23.71 18.82 -44.55
N GLY A 111 -23.15 19.35 -45.64
CA GLY A 111 -23.82 20.26 -46.55
C GLY A 111 -25.13 19.67 -47.05
N SER A 112 -26.19 20.44 -46.87
CA SER A 112 -27.49 20.30 -47.50
C SER A 112 -27.31 20.19 -49.02
N ALA A 113 -27.80 19.10 -49.61
CA ALA A 113 -27.98 18.97 -51.04
C ALA A 113 -29.48 18.93 -51.31
N ASP A 114 -30.06 20.11 -51.53
CA ASP A 114 -31.42 20.28 -52.01
C ASP A 114 -31.42 21.16 -53.28
N GLY A 115 -31.87 20.58 -54.39
CA GLY A 115 -32.63 21.29 -55.42
C GLY A 115 -31.91 22.04 -56.58
N ARG A 116 -32.02 21.43 -57.77
CA ARG A 116 -32.43 22.03 -59.09
C ARG A 116 -31.38 22.61 -60.05
N GLY A 117 -31.29 21.96 -61.23
CA GLY A 117 -31.62 22.58 -62.52
C GLY A 117 -30.50 22.71 -63.57
N ALA A 118 -30.59 21.98 -64.69
CA ALA A 118 -30.61 22.54 -66.05
C ALA A 118 -30.64 21.43 -67.13
N ARG A 119 -31.64 21.52 -68.00
CA ARG A 119 -31.78 20.79 -69.27
C ARG A 119 -30.72 21.25 -70.27
N LEU A 120 -30.26 20.36 -71.15
CA LEU A 120 -29.95 20.71 -72.54
C LEU A 120 -30.29 19.50 -73.43
N SER A 121 -31.16 19.76 -74.40
CA SER A 121 -31.58 18.87 -75.48
C SER A 121 -30.49 18.73 -76.54
N ALA A 122 -30.40 17.55 -77.15
CA ALA A 122 -30.15 17.34 -78.59
C ALA A 122 -30.58 15.91 -78.96
#